data_AF-A0A3L8PBD7-F1
#
_entry.id   AF-A0A3L8PBD7-F1
#
_cell.length_a   1.000
_cell.length_b   1.000
_cell.length_c   1.000
_cell.angle_alpha   90.00
_cell.angle_beta   90.00
_cell.angle_gamma   90.00
#
_symmetry.space_group_name_H-M   'P 1'
#
loop_
_entity.id
_entity.type
_entity.pdbx_description
1 polymer ?
#
loop_
_entity_poly.entity_id
_entity_poly.type
_entity_poly.pdbx_seq_one_letter_code
_entity_poly.pdbx_strand_id
1 'polypeptide(L)'
;TTWWAASEILFPVVLVGALLILRRTRRVSLGLVFAAVAVPLVVSGLTAFGSSVSDALWTAVTAYPVVFFAGFMLSEPLTLPPRRHQQWAVGVLAAVIFAWPLWSFAAFGTSTAIGPFEGTYELALVATGLVSFLLGP
;
A
#
# COMPACT_ATOMS: atom_id res chain seq x y z
N THR A 1 10.45 -0.33 -10.74
CA THR A 1 9.71 -1.21 -11.67
C THR A 1 8.32 -0.64 -11.91
N THR A 2 7.81 -0.65 -13.14
CA THR A 2 6.42 -0.27 -13.44
C THR A 2 5.53 -1.49 -13.28
N TRP A 3 4.60 -1.45 -12.33
CA TRP A 3 3.66 -2.56 -12.13
C TRP A 3 2.51 -2.43 -13.13
N TRP A 4 2.32 -3.45 -13.98
CA TRP A 4 1.29 -3.47 -15.03
C TRP A 4 -0.12 -3.16 -14.55
N ALA A 5 -0.49 -3.60 -13.33
CA ALA A 5 -1.81 -3.36 -12.74
C ALA A 5 -1.97 -1.93 -12.18
N ALA A 6 -0.86 -1.21 -12.00
CA ALA A 6 -0.82 0.19 -11.63
C ALA A 6 -0.73 1.05 -12.89
N SER A 7 -1.73 0.93 -13.75
CA SER A 7 -1.88 1.78 -14.93
C SER A 7 -3.23 2.47 -14.89
N GLU A 8 -3.25 3.73 -15.33
CA GLU A 8 -4.44 4.58 -15.33
C GLU A 8 -5.59 3.97 -16.15
N ILE A 9 -5.25 3.23 -17.22
CA ILE A 9 -6.21 2.50 -18.06
C ILE A 9 -6.90 1.37 -17.28
N LEU A 10 -6.17 0.63 -16.45
CA LEU A 10 -6.71 -0.49 -15.67
C LEU A 10 -7.35 -0.05 -14.36
N PHE A 11 -7.12 1.19 -13.91
CA PHE A 11 -7.60 1.71 -12.64
C PHE A 11 -9.10 1.49 -12.39
N PRO A 12 -10.03 1.76 -13.33
CA PRO A 12 -11.46 1.55 -13.07
C PRO A 12 -11.80 0.09 -12.76
N VAL A 13 -11.17 -0.84 -13.48
CA VAL A 13 -11.37 -2.29 -13.30
C VAL A 13 -10.78 -2.74 -11.97
N VAL A 14 -9.56 -2.29 -11.66
CA VAL A 14 -8.87 -2.60 -10.39
C VAL A 14 -9.64 -2.03 -9.20
N LEU A 15 -10.16 -0.81 -9.31
CA LEU A 15 -10.94 -0.17 -8.27
C LEU A 15 -12.22 -0.95 -7.96
N VAL A 16 -12.99 -1.32 -8.98
CA VAL A 16 -14.20 -2.12 -8.79
C VAL A 16 -13.86 -3.48 -8.18
N GLY A 17 -12.85 -4.17 -8.70
CA GLY A 17 -12.40 -5.45 -8.16
C GLY A 17 -11.96 -5.37 -6.70
N ALA A 18 -11.14 -4.38 -6.36
CA ALA A 18 -10.67 -4.14 -5.00
C ALA A 18 -11.83 -3.86 -4.04
N LEU A 19 -12.79 -3.00 -4.42
CA LEU A 19 -13.97 -2.71 -3.62
C LEU A 19 -14.85 -3.95 -3.40
N LEU A 20 -15.06 -4.76 -4.44
CA LEU A 20 -15.83 -6.00 -4.35
C LEU A 20 -15.16 -7.00 -3.41
N ILE A 21 -13.85 -7.19 -3.51
CA ILE A 21 -13.08 -8.09 -2.64
C ILE A 21 -13.15 -7.59 -1.20
N LEU A 22 -12.80 -6.33 -0.94
CA LEU A 22 -12.82 -5.75 0.41
C LEU A 22 -14.21 -5.83 1.06
N ARG A 23 -15.27 -5.65 0.28
CA ARG A 23 -16.65 -5.79 0.77
C ARG A 23 -16.99 -7.25 1.08
N ARG A 24 -16.63 -8.19 0.19
CA ARG A 24 -16.93 -9.62 0.36
C ARG A 24 -16.16 -10.22 1.53
N THR A 25 -14.91 -9.82 1.74
CA THR A 25 -14.05 -10.28 2.84
C THR A 25 -14.28 -9.51 4.14
N ARG A 26 -15.16 -8.49 4.15
CA ARG A 26 -15.40 -7.56 5.27
C ARG A 26 -14.11 -6.84 5.73
N ARG A 27 -13.17 -6.61 4.82
CA ARG A 27 -11.87 -5.94 5.07
C ARG A 27 -11.84 -4.47 4.65
N VAL A 28 -12.98 -3.85 4.35
CA VAL A 28 -13.06 -2.42 3.96
C VAL A 28 -12.30 -1.51 4.92
N SER A 29 -12.45 -1.72 6.24
CA SER A 29 -11.74 -0.89 7.24
C SER A 29 -10.22 -1.00 7.15
N LEU A 30 -9.67 -2.19 6.86
CA LEU A 30 -8.24 -2.41 6.68
C LEU A 30 -7.75 -1.68 5.42
N GLY A 31 -8.45 -1.85 4.30
CA GLY A 31 -8.09 -1.18 3.04
C GLY A 31 -8.12 0.34 3.16
N LEU A 32 -9.11 0.90 3.88
CA LEU A 32 -9.20 2.33 4.14
C LEU A 32 -8.05 2.83 5.04
N VAL A 33 -7.70 2.12 6.11
CA VAL A 33 -6.57 2.49 6.98
C VAL A 33 -5.26 2.48 6.20
N PHE A 34 -5.02 1.43 5.40
CA PHE A 34 -3.85 1.36 4.53
C PHE A 34 -3.81 2.54 3.55
N ALA A 35 -4.89 2.79 2.81
CA ALA A 35 -4.94 3.86 1.81
C ALA A 35 -4.77 5.25 2.45
N ALA A 36 -5.38 5.48 3.62
CA ALA A 36 -5.28 6.75 4.35
C ALA A 36 -3.87 7.08 4.81
N VAL A 37 -3.00 6.07 4.99
CA VAL A 37 -1.57 6.27 5.33
C VAL A 37 -0.71 6.25 4.07
N ALA A 38 -0.94 5.31 3.15
CA ALA A 38 -0.12 5.13 1.97
C ALA A 38 -0.21 6.31 1.00
N VAL A 39 -1.42 6.83 0.74
CA VAL A 39 -1.61 7.93 -0.22
C VAL A 39 -0.84 9.19 0.21
N PRO A 40 -0.97 9.71 1.45
CA PRO A 40 -0.18 10.86 1.88
C PRO A 40 1.33 10.65 1.78
N LEU A 41 1.83 9.46 2.14
CA LEU A 41 3.26 9.16 2.05
C LEU A 41 3.74 9.17 0.59
N VAL A 42 2.99 8.54 -0.32
CA VAL A 42 3.31 8.56 -1.76
C VAL A 42 3.24 9.98 -2.32
N VAL A 43 2.21 10.75 -1.98
CA VAL A 43 2.07 12.15 -2.42
C VAL A 43 3.25 12.99 -1.91
N SER A 44 3.65 12.82 -0.66
CA SER A 44 4.80 13.53 -0.10
C SER A 44 6.11 13.18 -0.82
N GLY A 45 6.30 11.91 -1.20
CA GLY A 45 7.44 11.49 -2.01
C GLY A 45 7.42 12.13 -3.40
N LEU A 46 6.31 12.00 -4.14
CA LEU A 46 6.17 12.56 -5.50
C LEU A 46 6.35 14.08 -5.53
N THR A 47 5.80 14.79 -4.55
CA THR A 47 5.97 16.24 -4.44
C THR A 47 7.41 16.63 -4.11
N ALA A 48 8.12 15.85 -3.28
CA ALA A 48 9.56 16.04 -3.07
C ALA A 48 10.37 15.82 -4.36
N PHE A 49 9.90 14.97 -5.28
CA PHE A 49 10.46 14.81 -6.63
C PHE A 49 10.02 15.90 -7.63
N GLY A 50 9.26 16.91 -7.21
CA GLY A 50 8.88 18.06 -8.02
C GLY A 50 7.51 17.98 -8.69
N SER A 51 6.71 16.93 -8.44
CA SER A 51 5.32 16.89 -8.91
C SER A 51 4.44 17.91 -8.18
N SER A 52 3.43 18.45 -8.86
CA SER A 52 2.38 19.22 -8.19
C SER A 52 1.57 18.31 -7.26
N VAL A 53 0.94 18.88 -6.22
CA VAL A 53 0.12 18.10 -5.27
C VAL A 53 -1.04 17.40 -5.98
N SER A 54 -1.68 18.06 -6.95
CA SER A 54 -2.77 17.49 -7.73
C SER A 54 -2.32 16.30 -8.58
N ASP A 55 -1.20 16.43 -9.27
CA ASP A 55 -0.66 15.36 -10.13
C ASP A 55 -0.16 14.20 -9.27
N ALA A 56 0.45 14.50 -8.13
CA ALA A 56 0.90 13.51 -7.17
C ALA A 56 -0.28 12.72 -6.58
N LEU A 57 -1.38 13.39 -6.22
CA LEU A 57 -2.60 12.73 -5.73
C LEU A 57 -3.21 11.83 -6.80
N TRP A 58 -3.35 12.34 -8.02
CA TRP A 58 -3.88 11.55 -9.13
C TRP A 58 -3.01 10.32 -9.39
N THR A 59 -1.71 10.53 -9.53
CA THR A 59 -0.71 9.47 -9.73
C THR A 59 -0.73 8.44 -8.61
N ALA A 60 -0.78 8.88 -7.34
CA ALA A 60 -0.82 8.01 -6.16
C ALA A 60 -2.01 7.04 -6.18
N VAL A 61 -3.13 7.47 -6.74
CA VAL A 61 -4.38 6.68 -6.77
C VAL A 61 -4.48 5.82 -8.03
N THR A 62 -4.11 6.34 -9.21
CA THR A 62 -4.38 5.69 -10.49
C THR A 62 -3.20 4.92 -11.07
N ALA A 63 -1.99 5.43 -10.88
CA ALA A 63 -0.75 4.89 -11.46
C ALA A 63 0.17 4.28 -10.40
N TYR A 64 -0.15 4.46 -9.13
CA TYR A 64 0.49 3.75 -8.02
C TYR A 64 -0.39 2.58 -7.57
N PRO A 65 0.21 1.45 -7.20
CA PRO A 65 -0.53 0.23 -6.91
C PRO A 65 -1.28 0.22 -5.57
N VAL A 66 -1.60 1.37 -4.99
CA VAL A 66 -2.25 1.48 -3.68
C VAL A 66 -3.58 0.70 -3.67
N VAL A 67 -4.44 0.93 -4.66
CA VAL A 67 -5.76 0.29 -4.73
C VAL A 67 -5.65 -1.21 -4.98
N PHE A 68 -4.75 -1.62 -5.87
CA PHE A 68 -4.50 -3.04 -6.12
C PHE A 68 -4.01 -3.72 -4.85
N PHE A 69 -2.98 -3.17 -4.21
CA PHE A 69 -2.35 -3.76 -3.03
C PHE A 69 -3.35 -3.91 -1.89
N ALA A 70 -4.14 -2.86 -1.62
CA ALA A 70 -5.18 -2.89 -0.60
C ALA A 70 -6.24 -3.97 -0.87
N GLY A 71 -6.70 -4.06 -2.11
CA GLY A 71 -7.80 -4.95 -2.50
C GLY A 71 -7.40 -6.41 -2.66
N PHE A 72 -6.32 -6.68 -3.39
CA PHE A 72 -5.99 -8.02 -3.87
C PHE A 72 -4.89 -8.72 -3.06
N MET A 73 -4.02 -7.97 -2.39
CA MET A 73 -2.86 -8.55 -1.68
C MET A 73 -3.03 -8.46 -0.16
N LEU A 74 -3.14 -7.25 0.38
CA LEU A 74 -3.21 -7.03 1.83
C LEU A 74 -4.49 -7.61 2.45
N SER A 75 -5.57 -7.75 1.68
CA SER A 75 -6.86 -8.24 2.19
C SER A 75 -6.96 -9.77 2.30
N GLU A 76 -5.87 -10.50 2.01
CA GLU A 76 -5.83 -11.95 2.01
C GLU A 76 -6.22 -12.51 3.41
N PRO A 77 -7.35 -13.23 3.55
CA PRO A 77 -7.90 -13.53 4.88
C PRO A 77 -7.04 -14.44 5.75
N LEU A 78 -6.23 -15.32 5.14
CA LEU A 78 -5.44 -16.33 5.85
C LEU A 78 -4.17 -15.76 6.48
N THR A 79 -3.71 -14.58 6.04
CA THR A 79 -2.47 -13.95 6.50
C THR A 79 -2.73 -12.78 7.44
N LEU A 80 -4.00 -12.49 7.75
CA LEU A 80 -4.38 -11.36 8.61
C LEU A 80 -4.60 -11.79 10.06
N PRO A 81 -4.27 -10.91 11.03
CA PRO A 81 -4.46 -11.22 12.43
C PRO A 81 -5.96 -11.21 12.80
N PRO A 82 -6.37 -11.93 13.86
CA PRO A 82 -7.77 -12.15 14.20
C PRO A 82 -8.50 -10.86 14.63
N ARG A 83 -7.82 -9.95 15.33
CA ARG A 83 -8.45 -8.75 15.92
C ARG A 83 -8.41 -7.56 14.96
N ARG A 84 -9.48 -6.76 14.96
CA ARG A 84 -9.59 -5.58 14.07
C ARG A 84 -8.51 -4.51 14.29
N HIS A 85 -8.14 -4.25 15.55
CA HIS A 85 -7.07 -3.29 15.84
C HIS A 85 -5.69 -3.79 15.37
N GLN A 86 -5.44 -5.10 15.45
CA GLN A 86 -4.21 -5.71 14.91
C GLN A 86 -4.17 -5.57 13.39
N GLN A 87 -5.31 -5.77 12.73
CA GLN A 87 -5.42 -5.55 11.28
C GLN A 87 -5.09 -4.09 10.92
N TRP A 88 -5.63 -3.12 11.66
CA TRP A 88 -5.29 -1.71 11.40
C TRP A 88 -3.80 -1.42 11.60
N ALA A 89 -3.19 -1.94 12.67
CA ALA A 89 -1.75 -1.79 12.90
C ALA A 89 -0.93 -2.42 11.74
N VAL A 90 -1.31 -3.60 11.28
CA VAL A 90 -0.71 -4.27 10.12
C VAL A 90 -0.93 -3.45 8.84
N GLY A 91 -2.10 -2.84 8.65
CA GLY A 91 -2.37 -1.96 7.51
C GLY A 91 -1.51 -0.69 7.51
N VAL A 92 -1.28 -0.08 8.68
CA VAL A 92 -0.36 1.06 8.83
C VAL A 92 1.07 0.62 8.54
N LEU A 93 1.52 -0.51 9.11
CA LEU A 93 2.84 -1.07 8.84
C LEU A 93 3.06 -1.32 7.34
N ALA A 94 2.07 -1.95 6.69
CA ALA A 94 2.08 -2.22 5.27
C ALA A 94 2.25 -0.93 4.46
N ALA A 95 1.50 0.13 4.80
CA ALA A 95 1.56 1.41 4.12
C ALA A 95 2.91 2.11 4.25
N VAL A 96 3.51 2.08 5.45
CA VAL A 96 4.83 2.68 5.70
C VAL A 96 5.92 1.95 4.92
N ILE A 97 5.92 0.61 4.96
CA ILE A 97 6.88 -0.18 4.19
C ILE A 97 6.65 0.07 2.70
N PHE A 98 5.42 -0.08 2.21
CA PHE A 98 5.05 0.16 0.82
C PHE A 98 5.57 1.49 0.26
N ALA A 99 5.44 2.58 1.03
CA ALA A 99 5.83 3.92 0.59
C ALA A 99 7.31 4.27 0.89
N TRP A 100 8.07 3.35 1.49
CA TRP A 100 9.39 3.64 2.06
C TRP A 100 10.39 4.29 1.08
N PRO A 101 10.61 3.81 -0.16
CA PRO A 101 11.61 4.40 -1.04
C PRO A 101 11.26 5.85 -1.40
N LEU A 102 9.96 6.12 -1.57
CA LEU A 102 9.47 7.44 -1.97
C LEU A 102 9.47 8.41 -0.80
N TRP A 103 8.97 7.96 0.35
CA TRP A 103 8.91 8.80 1.55
C TRP A 103 10.28 9.00 2.20
N SER A 104 11.19 8.02 2.13
CA SER A 104 12.58 8.19 2.61
C SER A 104 13.32 9.28 1.83
N PHE A 105 13.04 9.43 0.53
CA PHE A 105 13.55 10.57 -0.23
C PHE A 105 12.99 11.91 0.30
N ALA A 106 11.69 11.99 0.56
CA ALA A 106 11.09 13.19 1.15
C ALA A 106 11.62 13.51 2.57
N ALA A 107 11.90 12.48 3.37
CA ALA A 107 12.35 12.63 4.75
C ALA A 107 13.86 12.88 4.89
N PHE A 108 14.69 12.25 4.05
CA PHE A 108 16.15 12.20 4.22
C PHE A 108 16.94 12.71 3.01
N GLY A 109 16.27 13.05 1.89
CA GLY A 109 16.91 13.52 0.66
C GLY A 109 17.59 12.41 -0.17
N THR A 110 17.54 11.17 0.29
CA THR A 110 18.09 9.99 -0.41
C THR A 110 17.03 8.90 -0.51
N SER A 111 16.81 8.37 -1.72
CA SER A 111 15.96 7.20 -1.91
C SER A 111 16.73 5.96 -1.46
N THR A 112 16.33 5.38 -0.32
CA THR A 112 16.98 4.19 0.22
C THR A 112 16.13 2.97 -0.05
N ALA A 113 16.56 2.14 -1.02
CA ALA A 113 16.02 0.80 -1.18
C ALA A 113 16.42 -0.08 0.01
N ILE A 114 15.52 -0.95 0.46
CA ILE A 114 15.78 -1.89 1.54
C ILE A 114 16.32 -3.19 0.94
N GLY A 115 17.65 -3.30 0.81
CA GLY A 115 18.32 -4.54 0.40
C GLY A 115 17.94 -5.05 -1.00
N PRO A 116 17.83 -6.38 -1.25
CA PRO A 116 17.58 -6.95 -2.57
C PRO A 116 16.15 -6.75 -3.10
N PHE A 117 15.29 -6.06 -2.34
CA PHE A 117 13.88 -5.84 -2.68
C PHE A 117 13.75 -4.58 -3.54
N GLU A 118 13.91 -4.75 -4.85
CA GLU A 118 13.62 -3.73 -5.87
C GLU A 118 12.15 -3.26 -5.84
N GLY A 119 11.25 -4.15 -5.40
CA GLY A 119 9.84 -3.87 -5.12
C GLY A 119 9.58 -3.86 -3.62
N THR A 120 9.06 -2.75 -3.11
CA THR A 120 8.77 -2.63 -1.67
C THR A 120 7.43 -3.26 -1.29
N TYR A 121 6.63 -3.64 -2.28
CA TYR A 121 5.35 -4.32 -2.11
C TYR A 121 5.53 -5.72 -1.54
N GLU A 122 6.53 -6.45 -2.05
CA GLU A 122 6.90 -7.79 -1.62
C GLU A 122 7.39 -7.78 -0.16
N LEU A 123 8.24 -6.80 0.18
CA LEU A 123 8.71 -6.62 1.55
C LEU A 123 7.55 -6.27 2.50
N ALA A 124 6.61 -5.44 2.07
CA ALA A 124 5.42 -5.13 2.85
C ALA A 124 4.61 -6.39 3.17
N LEU A 125 4.40 -7.28 2.19
CA LEU A 125 3.67 -8.55 2.41
C LEU A 125 4.42 -9.53 3.31
N VAL A 126 5.74 -9.66 3.14
CA VAL A 126 6.56 -10.53 4.01
C VAL A 126 6.53 -10.01 5.44
N ALA A 127 6.73 -8.70 5.65
CA ALA A 127 6.74 -8.10 6.98
C ALA A 127 5.37 -8.21 7.66
N THR A 128 4.28 -7.90 6.94
CA THR A 128 2.93 -7.99 7.49
C THR A 128 2.55 -9.43 7.80
N GLY A 129 2.89 -10.38 6.92
CA GLY A 129 2.67 -11.81 7.14
C GLY A 129 3.40 -12.33 8.37
N LEU A 130 4.68 -11.95 8.55
CA LEU A 130 5.46 -12.29 9.74
C LEU A 130 4.85 -11.72 11.01
N VAL A 131 4.46 -10.43 11.00
CA VAL A 131 3.82 -9.80 12.16
C VAL A 131 2.49 -10.48 12.48
N SER A 132 1.65 -10.75 11.48
CA SER A 132 0.39 -11.46 11.66
C SER A 132 0.58 -12.86 12.24
N PHE A 133 1.58 -13.61 11.74
CA PHE A 133 1.92 -14.93 12.25
C PHE A 133 2.30 -14.89 13.74
N LEU A 134 3.12 -13.92 14.14
CA LEU A 134 3.55 -13.74 15.54
C LEU A 134 2.40 -13.32 16.46
N LEU A 135 1.38 -12.64 15.93
CA LEU A 135 0.21 -12.22 16.70
C LEU A 135 -0.78 -13.36 16.98
N GLY A 136 -0.57 -14.54 16.39
CA GLY A 136 -1.35 -15.76 16.60
C GLY A 136 -2.79 -15.71 16.04
N PRO A 137 -3.49 -16.86 16.02
CA PRO A 137 -4.92 -16.92 15.71
C PRO A 137 -5.81 -16.32 16.81
#